data_AF-A0A504YU13-F1
#
_entry.id   AF-A0A504YU13-F1
#
_cell.length_a   1.000
_cell.length_b   1.000
_cell.length_c   1.000
_cell.angle_alpha   90.00
_cell.angle_beta   90.00
_cell.angle_gamma   90.00
#
_symmetry.space_group_name_H-M   'P 1'
#
loop_
_entity.id
_entity.type
_entity.pdbx_description
1 polymer ?
#
loop_
_entity_poly.entity_id
_entity_poly.type
_entity_poly.pdbx_seq_one_letter_code
_entity_poly.pdbx_strand_id
1 'polypeptide(L)'
;EFTSSLFLGFYINSAIIAANTSTSKGPLNAATPTVSTTGSTSSKSTTPPPAPPGPTQIEVFVDGKPVLCDPGITVLQACALGGVEIPRFCYHERLSIAGNCRMCLVEVEKSLKPVASCAMPVMPGMRIKTDSPVTRKAREGVMEFLLVNHPLDCPICDQGGECDLQDQSMNFGSDRSRFIDNRFTGKRYGFCPAFTLFWCCDL
;
A
#
# COMPACT_ATOMS: atom_id res chain seq x y z
N GLU A 1 -15.96 -40.07 -18.31
CA GLU A 1 -16.80 -38.97 -17.82
C GLU A 1 -16.08 -38.16 -16.73
N PHE A 2 -15.05 -37.39 -17.07
CA PHE A 2 -14.36 -36.55 -16.06
C PHE A 2 -13.67 -35.32 -16.69
N THR A 3 -14.31 -34.70 -17.69
CA THR A 3 -13.76 -33.51 -18.38
C THR A 3 -14.90 -32.55 -18.74
N SER A 4 -15.57 -31.98 -17.75
CA SER A 4 -16.58 -30.92 -17.99
C SER A 4 -16.69 -29.87 -16.88
N SER A 5 -16.20 -30.11 -15.67
CA SER A 5 -16.38 -29.21 -14.52
C SER A 5 -15.35 -28.07 -14.38
N LEU A 6 -14.30 -28.01 -15.21
CA LEU A 6 -13.25 -26.99 -15.11
C LEU A 6 -13.48 -25.75 -16.00
N PHE A 7 -14.48 -25.77 -16.88
CA PHE A 7 -14.70 -24.67 -17.83
C PHE A 7 -15.59 -23.53 -17.30
N LEU A 8 -16.29 -23.70 -16.18
CA LEU A 8 -17.20 -22.69 -15.64
C LEU A 8 -16.54 -21.68 -14.66
N GLY A 9 -15.34 -21.97 -14.17
CA GLY A 9 -14.65 -21.12 -13.18
C GLY A 9 -13.89 -19.93 -13.76
N PHE A 10 -13.63 -19.91 -15.07
CA PHE A 10 -12.87 -18.83 -15.72
C PHE A 10 -13.74 -17.67 -16.22
N TYR A 11 -15.05 -17.84 -16.34
CA TYR A 11 -15.92 -16.85 -16.99
C TYR A 11 -16.45 -15.74 -16.05
N ILE A 12 -16.22 -15.84 -14.74
CA ILE A 12 -16.74 -14.87 -13.76
C ILE A 12 -15.70 -13.76 -13.45
N ASN A 13 -14.41 -14.02 -13.64
CA ASN A 13 -13.34 -13.08 -13.26
C ASN A 13 -13.06 -11.98 -14.31
N SER A 14 -13.59 -12.11 -15.52
CA SER A 14 -13.34 -11.14 -16.60
C SER A 14 -14.26 -9.92 -16.57
N ALA A 15 -15.30 -9.91 -15.73
CA ALA A 15 -16.28 -8.81 -15.69
C ALA A 15 -15.92 -7.66 -14.72
N ILE A 16 -14.94 -7.83 -13.82
CA ILE A 16 -14.64 -6.83 -12.78
C ILE A 16 -13.47 -5.90 -13.17
N ILE A 17 -12.63 -6.28 -14.15
CA ILE A 17 -11.40 -5.53 -14.47
C ILE A 17 -11.59 -4.46 -15.57
N ALA A 18 -12.77 -4.38 -16.22
CA ALA A 18 -12.98 -3.56 -17.41
C ALA A 18 -13.51 -2.11 -17.18
N ALA A 19 -13.67 -1.64 -15.93
CA ALA A 19 -14.41 -0.38 -15.68
C ALA A 19 -13.56 0.90 -15.50
N ASN A 20 -12.22 0.83 -15.38
CA ASN A 20 -11.41 2.01 -14.99
C ASN A 20 -10.31 2.40 -15.99
N THR A 21 -10.62 2.36 -17.30
CA THR A 21 -9.77 2.99 -18.33
C THR A 21 -10.57 3.99 -19.14
N SER A 22 -10.66 5.23 -18.66
CA SER A 22 -11.02 6.39 -19.48
C SER A 22 -9.79 7.28 -19.67
N THR A 23 -9.25 7.13 -20.88
CA THR A 23 -8.34 8.02 -21.60
C THR A 23 -8.70 9.51 -21.45
N SER A 24 -7.74 10.33 -21.03
CA SER A 24 -7.80 11.78 -21.17
C SER A 24 -6.91 12.25 -22.34
N LYS A 25 -7.52 12.72 -23.43
CA LYS A 25 -6.85 13.56 -24.45
C LYS A 25 -7.79 14.62 -25.05
N GLY A 26 -7.58 15.87 -24.60
CA GLY A 26 -7.65 17.14 -25.36
C GLY A 26 -9.02 17.77 -25.68
N PRO A 27 -9.08 19.07 -26.09
CA PRO A 27 -7.98 20.03 -26.34
C PRO A 27 -8.15 21.44 -25.69
N LEU A 28 -7.15 22.28 -25.96
CA LEU A 28 -6.92 23.69 -25.58
C LEU A 28 -8.08 24.65 -25.92
N ASN A 29 -8.22 25.74 -25.13
CA ASN A 29 -8.51 27.09 -25.65
C ASN A 29 -8.18 28.19 -24.63
N ALA A 30 -7.71 29.32 -25.16
CA ALA A 30 -7.14 30.46 -24.46
C ALA A 30 -8.15 31.61 -24.21
N ALA A 31 -7.87 32.34 -23.13
CA ALA A 31 -8.20 33.72 -22.73
C ALA A 31 -9.26 34.57 -23.47
N THR A 32 -10.13 35.23 -22.68
CA THR A 32 -10.22 36.72 -22.60
C THR A 32 -11.09 37.16 -21.40
N PRO A 33 -10.81 38.32 -20.76
CA PRO A 33 -11.66 38.91 -19.73
C PRO A 33 -12.51 40.06 -20.30
N THR A 34 -13.78 40.17 -19.90
CA THR A 34 -14.54 41.43 -20.02
C THR A 34 -15.57 41.56 -18.91
N VAL A 35 -15.48 42.70 -18.23
CA VAL A 35 -16.35 43.23 -17.17
C VAL A 35 -17.68 43.67 -17.75
N SER A 36 -18.81 43.42 -17.06
CA SER A 36 -19.85 44.44 -16.82
C SER A 36 -21.00 43.97 -15.91
N THR A 37 -21.33 44.88 -15.02
CA THR A 37 -22.30 44.90 -13.92
C THR A 37 -23.75 45.03 -14.42
N THR A 38 -24.73 44.44 -13.72
CA THR A 38 -25.89 45.09 -13.05
C THR A 38 -27.12 44.17 -12.91
N GLY A 39 -27.69 44.16 -11.70
CA GLY A 39 -29.14 44.30 -11.52
C GLY A 39 -30.00 43.04 -11.40
N SER A 40 -30.35 42.71 -10.15
CA SER A 40 -31.73 42.63 -9.65
C SER A 40 -32.06 41.40 -8.79
N THR A 41 -32.55 41.75 -7.61
CA THR A 41 -33.12 40.98 -6.51
C THR A 41 -34.17 39.95 -6.93
N SER A 42 -34.03 38.71 -6.42
CA SER A 42 -35.17 37.97 -5.84
C SER A 42 -34.66 36.80 -5.00
N SER A 43 -35.10 36.82 -3.75
CA SER A 43 -34.97 35.77 -2.75
C SER A 43 -35.40 34.40 -3.27
N LYS A 44 -34.47 33.45 -3.27
CA LYS A 44 -34.82 32.03 -3.19
C LYS A 44 -33.82 31.33 -2.28
N SER A 45 -34.30 30.97 -1.11
CA SER A 45 -33.67 30.08 -0.16
C SER A 45 -33.42 28.74 -0.84
N THR A 46 -32.17 28.49 -1.23
CA THR A 46 -31.75 27.17 -1.69
C THR A 46 -30.95 26.56 -0.55
N THR A 47 -31.60 25.63 0.14
CA THR A 47 -30.97 24.70 1.08
C THR A 47 -29.68 24.14 0.45
N PRO A 48 -28.57 24.04 1.20
CA PRO A 48 -27.37 23.36 0.70
C PRO A 48 -27.74 21.94 0.25
N PRO A 49 -27.09 21.42 -0.82
CA PRO A 49 -27.34 20.07 -1.29
C PRO A 49 -27.17 19.07 -0.13
N PRO A 50 -28.02 18.04 -0.04
CA PRO A 50 -27.92 17.05 1.03
C PRO A 50 -26.51 16.44 1.02
N ALA A 51 -25.88 16.46 2.19
CA ALA A 51 -24.60 15.80 2.40
C ALA A 51 -24.69 14.36 1.87
N PRO A 52 -23.62 13.85 1.21
CA PRO A 52 -23.60 12.46 0.77
C PRO A 52 -23.88 11.54 1.97
N PRO A 53 -24.59 10.41 1.75
CA PRO A 53 -25.02 9.51 2.83
C PRO A 53 -23.84 9.22 3.74
N GLY A 54 -23.99 9.56 5.02
CA GLY A 54 -22.94 9.39 6.02
C GLY A 54 -22.43 7.95 6.02
N PRO A 55 -21.11 7.74 6.25
CA PRO A 55 -20.49 6.44 6.05
C PRO A 55 -21.09 5.42 7.02
N THR A 56 -21.54 4.30 6.49
CA THR A 56 -21.72 3.07 7.26
C THR A 56 -20.35 2.64 7.77
N GLN A 57 -19.97 3.14 8.95
CA GLN A 57 -18.69 2.83 9.60
C GLN A 57 -18.57 1.32 9.81
N ILE A 58 -17.40 0.78 9.50
CA ILE A 58 -17.05 -0.62 9.65
C ILE A 58 -16.27 -0.78 10.96
N GLU A 59 -16.74 -1.68 11.81
CA GLU A 59 -16.02 -2.07 13.03
C GLU A 59 -14.95 -3.13 12.72
N VAL A 60 -13.72 -2.85 13.13
CA VAL A 60 -12.54 -3.70 12.95
C VAL A 60 -11.84 -3.87 14.30
N PHE A 61 -11.20 -5.01 14.53
CA PHE A 61 -10.41 -5.25 15.73
C PHE A 61 -8.93 -5.30 15.37
N VAL A 62 -8.14 -4.34 15.87
CA VAL A 62 -6.67 -4.30 15.74
C VAL A 62 -6.08 -4.66 17.10
N ASP A 63 -5.43 -5.83 17.21
CA ASP A 63 -4.85 -6.35 18.46
C ASP A 63 -5.81 -6.34 19.66
N GLY A 64 -7.10 -6.54 19.38
CA GLY A 64 -8.18 -6.54 20.38
C GLY A 64 -8.80 -5.16 20.65
N LYS A 65 -8.25 -4.07 20.10
CA LYS A 65 -8.85 -2.73 20.17
C LYS A 65 -9.88 -2.56 19.04
N PRO A 66 -11.13 -2.18 19.35
CA PRO A 66 -12.11 -1.85 18.32
C PRO A 66 -11.76 -0.49 17.68
N VAL A 67 -11.72 -0.45 16.35
CA VAL A 67 -11.46 0.74 15.55
C VAL A 67 -12.58 0.91 14.54
N LEU A 68 -13.12 2.13 14.45
CA LEU A 68 -14.14 2.51 13.49
C LEU A 68 -13.46 3.03 12.21
N CYS A 69 -13.79 2.40 11.09
CA CYS A 69 -13.14 2.60 9.81
C CYS A 69 -14.17 2.96 8.73
N ASP A 70 -13.78 3.80 7.77
CA ASP A 70 -14.62 4.03 6.60
C ASP A 70 -14.61 2.81 5.66
N PRO A 71 -15.71 2.57 4.92
CA PRO A 71 -15.76 1.47 3.98
C PRO A 71 -14.75 1.69 2.83
N GLY A 72 -14.02 0.62 2.48
CA GLY A 72 -13.06 0.64 1.36
C GLY A 72 -11.63 1.05 1.73
N ILE A 73 -11.35 1.37 3.00
CA ILE A 73 -9.98 1.58 3.45
C ILE A 73 -9.20 0.25 3.51
N THR A 74 -7.87 0.36 3.43
CA THR A 74 -6.97 -0.79 3.55
C THR A 74 -6.73 -1.18 5.00
N VAL A 75 -6.35 -2.44 5.24
CA VAL A 75 -5.96 -2.93 6.57
C VAL A 75 -4.82 -2.09 7.17
N LEU A 76 -3.87 -1.66 6.33
CA LEU A 76 -2.76 -0.81 6.76
C LEU A 76 -3.25 0.53 7.33
N GLN A 77 -4.20 1.18 6.65
CA GLN A 77 -4.79 2.44 7.12
C GLN A 77 -5.63 2.24 8.38
N ALA A 78 -6.37 1.13 8.48
CA ALA A 78 -7.13 0.81 9.69
C ALA A 78 -6.22 0.59 10.92
N CYS A 79 -5.06 -0.04 10.73
CA CYS A 79 -4.06 -0.19 11.78
C CYS A 79 -3.46 1.17 12.19
N ALA A 80 -3.20 2.06 11.23
CA ALA A 80 -2.74 3.42 11.52
C ALA A 80 -3.76 4.21 12.36
N LEU A 81 -5.05 4.09 12.07
CA LEU A 81 -6.13 4.67 12.91
C LEU A 81 -6.17 4.05 14.32
N GLY A 82 -5.80 2.77 14.44
CA GLY A 82 -5.65 2.08 15.72
C GLY A 82 -4.38 2.42 16.50
N GLY A 83 -3.52 3.29 15.95
CA GLY A 83 -2.23 3.67 16.54
C GLY A 83 -1.16 2.58 16.44
N VAL A 84 -1.31 1.63 15.51
CA VAL A 84 -0.34 0.56 15.25
C VAL A 84 0.28 0.77 13.88
N GLU A 85 1.57 1.06 13.84
CA GLU A 85 2.31 1.23 12.59
C GLU A 85 2.85 -0.11 12.09
N ILE A 86 2.55 -0.43 10.83
CA ILE A 86 3.02 -1.64 10.16
C ILE A 86 4.23 -1.28 9.29
N PRO A 87 5.34 -2.05 9.34
CA PRO A 87 6.51 -1.80 8.50
C PRO A 87 6.15 -1.94 7.01
N ARG A 88 6.61 -0.98 6.22
CA ARG A 88 6.33 -0.85 4.79
C ARG A 88 7.55 -0.31 4.06
N PHE A 89 7.74 -0.73 2.81
CA PHE A 89 8.74 -0.17 1.88
C PHE A 89 8.03 0.39 0.66
N CYS A 90 7.39 -0.50 -0.09
CA CYS A 90 6.74 -0.21 -1.37
C CYS A 90 5.37 0.48 -1.28
N TYR A 91 4.88 0.86 -0.08
CA TYR A 91 3.59 1.53 0.09
C TYR A 91 3.81 3.01 0.42
N HIS A 92 3.21 3.87 -0.38
CA HIS A 92 3.15 5.30 -0.15
C HIS A 92 1.74 5.81 -0.52
N GLU A 93 1.15 6.68 0.30
CA GLU A 93 -0.26 7.08 0.19
C GLU A 93 -0.62 7.78 -1.12
N ARG A 94 0.35 8.49 -1.72
CA ARG A 94 0.19 9.19 -3.00
C ARG A 94 0.40 8.31 -4.22
N LEU A 95 0.88 7.09 -4.04
CA LEU A 95 1.21 6.18 -5.13
C LEU A 95 0.25 4.99 -5.16
N SER A 96 0.13 4.35 -6.32
CA SER A 96 -0.66 3.13 -6.45
C SER A 96 -0.05 1.98 -5.65
N ILE A 97 -0.91 1.09 -5.14
CA ILE A 97 -0.49 -0.08 -4.36
C ILE A 97 0.27 -1.07 -5.27
N ALA A 98 1.56 -1.28 -5.01
CA ALA A 98 2.40 -2.21 -5.78
C ALA A 98 2.39 -3.65 -5.22
N GLY A 99 2.64 -3.81 -3.91
CA GLY A 99 2.63 -5.14 -3.26
C GLY A 99 3.85 -6.03 -3.51
N ASN A 100 4.98 -5.45 -3.93
CA ASN A 100 6.22 -6.20 -4.23
C ASN A 100 6.99 -6.61 -2.97
N CYS A 101 7.07 -5.71 -1.98
CA CYS A 101 7.98 -5.83 -0.85
C CYS A 101 7.53 -6.82 0.24
N ARG A 102 6.22 -7.12 0.35
CA ARG A 102 5.64 -8.06 1.34
C ARG A 102 6.04 -7.84 2.82
N MET A 103 6.61 -6.70 3.19
CA MET A 103 6.91 -6.37 4.60
C MET A 103 5.63 -6.12 5.43
N CYS A 104 4.56 -5.70 4.75
CA CYS A 104 3.25 -5.37 5.34
C CYS A 104 2.41 -6.61 5.74
N LEU A 105 3.01 -7.79 5.89
CA LEU A 105 2.28 -9.01 6.22
C LEU A 105 1.74 -8.95 7.65
N VAL A 106 0.47 -9.33 7.81
CA VAL A 106 -0.24 -9.41 9.10
C VAL A 106 -1.08 -10.67 9.17
N GLU A 107 -1.32 -11.16 10.39
CA GLU A 107 -2.21 -12.29 10.61
C GLU A 107 -3.65 -11.81 10.78
N VAL A 108 -4.57 -12.50 10.13
CA VAL A 108 -6.01 -12.29 10.30
C VAL A 108 -6.61 -13.62 10.70
N GLU A 109 -7.48 -13.64 11.73
CA GLU A 109 -7.97 -14.89 12.32
C GLU A 109 -8.68 -15.84 11.34
N LYS A 110 -9.25 -15.29 10.26
CA LYS A 110 -9.97 -16.06 9.25
C LYS A 110 -9.07 -16.61 8.13
N SER A 111 -7.79 -16.26 8.11
CA SER A 111 -6.87 -16.62 7.02
C SER A 111 -5.74 -17.53 7.50
N LEU A 112 -5.50 -18.65 6.81
CA LEU A 112 -4.38 -19.55 7.10
C LEU A 112 -3.03 -18.98 6.68
N LYS A 113 -3.02 -18.07 5.70
CA LYS A 113 -1.82 -17.41 5.18
C LYS A 113 -1.81 -15.96 5.65
N PRO A 114 -0.66 -15.40 6.07
CA PRO A 114 -0.57 -13.98 6.39
C PRO A 114 -0.93 -13.16 5.15
N VAL A 115 -1.73 -12.13 5.36
CA VAL A 115 -2.25 -11.27 4.29
C VAL A 115 -1.44 -9.98 4.21
N ALA A 116 -1.30 -9.43 3.01
CA ALA A 116 -0.66 -8.14 2.83
C ALA A 116 -1.62 -7.02 3.24
N SER A 117 -1.31 -6.30 4.33
CA SER A 117 -2.17 -5.24 4.85
C SER A 117 -2.37 -4.08 3.88
N CYS A 118 -1.37 -3.85 3.02
CA CYS A 118 -1.30 -2.72 2.10
C CYS A 118 -2.24 -2.86 0.87
N ALA A 119 -2.68 -4.07 0.53
CA ALA A 119 -3.60 -4.31 -0.59
C ALA A 119 -4.97 -4.85 -0.17
N MET A 120 -5.08 -5.43 1.03
CA MET A 120 -6.32 -6.03 1.51
C MET A 120 -7.29 -4.94 1.99
N PRO A 121 -8.51 -4.86 1.42
CA PRO A 121 -9.55 -3.99 1.97
C PRO A 121 -10.10 -4.57 3.28
N VAL A 122 -10.53 -3.68 4.16
CA VAL A 122 -11.12 -4.04 5.44
C VAL A 122 -12.52 -4.60 5.27
N MET A 123 -12.81 -5.66 6.03
CA MET A 123 -14.14 -6.26 6.14
C MET A 123 -14.70 -6.08 7.55
N PRO A 124 -16.04 -5.96 7.73
CA PRO A 124 -16.66 -5.86 9.05
C PRO A 124 -16.36 -7.09 9.92
N GLY A 125 -16.00 -6.84 11.18
CA GLY A 125 -15.68 -7.89 12.15
C GLY A 125 -14.38 -8.64 11.84
N MET A 126 -13.47 -8.02 11.08
CA MET A 126 -12.13 -8.54 10.85
C MET A 126 -11.26 -8.31 12.09
N ARG A 127 -10.56 -9.35 12.54
CA ARG A 127 -9.58 -9.26 13.63
C ARG A 127 -8.17 -9.43 13.08
N ILE A 128 -7.40 -8.35 13.18
CA ILE A 128 -6.02 -8.25 12.73
C ILE A 128 -5.13 -8.37 13.96
N LYS A 129 -4.11 -9.21 13.86
CA LYS A 129 -3.06 -9.36 14.85
C LYS A 129 -1.74 -8.95 14.19
N THR A 130 -1.13 -7.87 14.67
CA THR A 130 0.16 -7.40 14.13
C THR A 130 1.34 -8.05 14.83
N ASP A 131 1.17 -8.46 16.10
CA ASP A 131 2.23 -8.99 16.96
C ASP A 131 2.09 -10.50 17.25
N SER A 132 1.70 -11.27 16.23
CA SER A 132 1.64 -12.73 16.35
C SER A 132 2.99 -13.39 16.04
N PRO A 133 3.25 -14.61 16.55
CA PRO A 133 4.47 -15.34 16.21
C PRO A 133 4.56 -15.66 14.71
N VAL A 134 3.42 -15.80 14.03
CA VAL A 134 3.36 -16.02 12.58
C VAL A 134 3.73 -14.75 11.84
N THR A 135 3.20 -13.60 12.26
CA THR A 135 3.51 -12.29 11.66
C THR A 135 4.98 -11.93 11.84
N ARG A 136 5.54 -12.12 13.05
CA ARG A 136 6.95 -11.84 13.30
C ARG A 136 7.87 -12.69 12.43
N LYS A 137 7.61 -14.01 12.37
CA LYS A 137 8.36 -14.93 11.51
C LYS A 137 8.25 -14.58 10.02
N ALA A 138 7.08 -14.11 9.58
CA ALA A 138 6.89 -13.68 8.20
C ALA A 138 7.73 -12.43 7.87
N ARG A 139 7.78 -11.44 8.78
CA ARG A 139 8.60 -10.23 8.63
C ARG A 139 10.10 -10.54 8.66
N GLU A 140 10.54 -11.37 9.60
CA GLU A 140 11.93 -11.86 9.68
C GLU A 140 12.35 -12.52 8.37
N GLY A 141 11.49 -13.39 7.81
CA GLY A 141 11.76 -14.06 6.54
C GLY A 141 11.84 -13.11 5.35
N VAL A 142 10.93 -12.14 5.25
CA VAL A 142 10.96 -11.12 4.20
C VAL A 142 12.21 -10.26 4.31
N MET A 143 12.59 -9.84 5.53
CA MET A 143 13.80 -9.06 5.75
C MET A 143 15.06 -9.84 5.35
N GLU A 144 15.12 -11.13 5.70
CA GLU A 144 16.23 -12.00 5.28
C GLU A 144 16.32 -12.07 3.75
N PHE A 145 15.19 -12.20 3.04
CA PHE A 145 15.16 -12.20 1.57
C PHE A 145 15.61 -10.89 0.93
N LEU A 146 15.28 -9.75 1.54
CA LEU A 146 15.73 -8.44 1.07
C LEU A 146 17.26 -8.31 1.23
N LEU A 147 17.80 -8.76 2.37
CA LEU A 147 19.22 -8.63 2.68
C LEU A 147 20.12 -9.63 1.94
N VAL A 148 19.60 -10.77 1.45
CA VAL A 148 20.41 -11.74 0.68
C VAL A 148 21.07 -11.10 -0.54
N ASN A 149 20.33 -10.24 -1.25
CA ASN A 149 20.80 -9.62 -2.48
C ASN A 149 21.24 -8.17 -2.30
N HIS A 150 21.11 -7.61 -1.09
CA HIS A 150 21.51 -6.23 -0.81
C HIS A 150 23.03 -6.18 -0.56
N PRO A 151 23.78 -5.29 -1.25
CA PRO A 151 25.22 -5.18 -1.04
C PRO A 151 25.52 -4.56 0.34
N LEU A 152 26.61 -5.01 0.99
CA LEU A 152 27.07 -4.48 2.28
C LEU A 152 27.84 -3.16 2.10
N ASP A 153 27.22 -2.22 1.40
CA ASP A 153 27.79 -0.92 1.05
C ASP A 153 27.33 0.19 2.02
N CYS A 154 26.76 -0.15 3.19
CA CYS A 154 26.29 0.83 4.18
C CYS A 154 27.30 1.94 4.55
N PRO A 155 28.62 1.70 4.72
CA PRO A 155 29.55 2.78 5.07
C PRO A 155 29.86 3.75 3.92
N ILE A 156 29.52 3.39 2.68
CA ILE A 156 29.68 4.24 1.49
C ILE A 156 28.33 4.73 0.94
N CYS A 157 27.22 4.27 1.53
CA CYS A 157 25.88 4.68 1.16
C CYS A 157 25.58 6.03 1.79
N ASP A 158 25.21 7.02 0.97
CA ASP A 158 24.89 8.37 1.45
C ASP A 158 23.67 8.40 2.40
N GLN A 159 22.78 7.39 2.32
CA GLN A 159 21.65 7.21 3.25
C GLN A 159 22.00 6.37 4.48
N GLY A 160 23.27 6.05 4.69
CA GLY A 160 23.71 5.34 5.90
C GLY A 160 23.31 6.13 7.15
N GLY A 161 22.38 5.57 7.95
CA GLY A 161 21.86 6.19 9.17
C GLY A 161 20.46 6.79 9.08
N GLU A 162 19.89 6.96 7.88
CA GLU A 162 18.47 7.36 7.67
C GLU A 162 17.70 6.36 6.79
N CYS A 163 18.28 5.18 6.57
CA CYS A 163 17.72 4.17 5.69
C CYS A 163 16.62 3.37 6.39
N ASP A 164 15.38 3.44 5.87
CA ASP A 164 14.25 2.65 6.38
C ASP A 164 14.55 1.13 6.41
N LEU A 165 15.32 0.62 5.44
CA LEU A 165 15.71 -0.78 5.40
C LEU A 165 16.62 -1.15 6.58
N GLN A 166 17.52 -0.24 6.96
CA GLN A 166 18.40 -0.42 8.12
C GLN A 166 17.58 -0.43 9.42
N ASP A 167 16.69 0.54 9.60
CA ASP A 167 15.88 0.67 10.80
C ASP A 167 14.90 -0.50 10.97
N GLN A 168 14.23 -0.89 9.90
CA GLN A 168 13.32 -2.05 9.92
C GLN A 168 14.08 -3.37 10.09
N SER A 169 15.31 -3.49 9.57
CA SER A 169 16.15 -4.65 9.83
C SER A 169 16.58 -4.74 11.28
N MET A 170 16.86 -3.61 11.95
CA MET A 170 17.18 -3.60 13.38
C MET A 170 15.95 -3.89 14.25
N ASN A 171 14.76 -3.42 13.84
CA ASN A 171 13.54 -3.56 14.63
C ASN A 171 12.83 -4.91 14.44
N PHE A 172 12.82 -5.46 13.22
CA PHE A 172 12.05 -6.65 12.84
C PHE A 172 12.86 -7.77 12.19
N GLY A 173 14.13 -7.51 11.84
CA GLY A 173 15.01 -8.49 11.19
C GLY A 173 15.58 -9.52 12.17
N SER A 174 16.17 -10.59 11.62
CA SER A 174 16.95 -11.54 12.41
C SER A 174 18.38 -11.01 12.62
N ASP A 175 18.95 -11.24 13.81
CA ASP A 175 20.31 -10.76 14.16
C ASP A 175 21.43 -11.34 13.27
N ARG A 176 21.14 -12.41 12.53
CA ARG A 176 22.13 -13.15 11.73
C ARG A 176 21.52 -13.54 10.40
N SER A 177 22.29 -13.34 9.32
CA SER A 177 22.00 -13.95 8.02
C SER A 177 22.50 -15.40 8.00
N ARG A 178 21.76 -16.28 7.33
CA ARG A 178 22.18 -17.69 7.11
C ARG A 178 22.94 -17.87 5.79
N PHE A 179 23.00 -16.82 4.98
CA PHE A 179 23.57 -16.84 3.64
C PHE A 179 25.05 -16.46 3.68
N ILE A 180 25.90 -17.37 3.19
CA ILE A 180 27.37 -17.24 3.15
C ILE A 180 27.90 -17.00 1.73
N ASP A 181 27.07 -17.14 0.70
CA ASP A 181 27.46 -17.01 -0.71
C ASP A 181 26.66 -15.88 -1.39
N ASN A 182 27.03 -14.63 -1.10
CA ASN A 182 26.42 -13.45 -1.73
C ASN A 182 27.08 -13.18 -3.09
N ARG A 183 26.70 -13.94 -4.12
CA ARG A 183 27.10 -13.67 -5.51
C ARG A 183 26.16 -12.67 -6.17
N PHE A 184 26.36 -11.39 -5.88
CA PHE A 184 25.69 -10.32 -6.62
C PHE A 184 26.35 -10.15 -8.00
N THR A 185 25.67 -10.60 -9.06
CA THR A 185 26.16 -10.53 -10.45
C THR A 185 25.53 -9.40 -11.27
N GLY A 186 24.75 -8.52 -10.61
CA GLY A 186 24.10 -7.38 -11.26
C GLY A 186 25.11 -6.31 -11.68
N LYS A 187 24.99 -5.81 -12.91
CA LYS A 187 25.75 -4.62 -13.35
C LYS A 187 25.24 -3.40 -12.58
N ARG A 188 26.12 -2.68 -11.90
CA ARG A 188 25.84 -1.32 -11.41
C ARG A 188 25.72 -0.42 -12.64
N TYR A 189 24.51 -0.29 -13.18
CA TYR A 189 24.26 0.67 -14.25
C TYR A 189 24.45 2.06 -13.65
N GLY A 190 25.53 2.75 -14.04
CA GLY A 190 25.76 4.14 -13.71
C GLY A 190 24.67 5.00 -14.36
N PHE A 191 23.54 5.12 -13.69
CA PHE A 191 22.52 6.10 -14.04
C PHE A 191 23.09 7.49 -13.75
N CYS A 192 22.87 8.42 -14.68
CA CYS A 192 23.28 9.83 -14.64
C CYS A 192 23.23 10.41 -13.20
N PRO A 193 24.26 11.15 -12.73
CA PRO A 193 24.48 11.49 -11.31
C PRO A 193 23.34 12.30 -10.64
N ALA A 194 22.39 12.84 -11.40
CA ALA A 194 21.22 13.53 -10.86
C ALA A 194 20.03 12.59 -10.53
N PHE A 195 20.01 11.36 -11.05
CA PHE A 195 18.88 10.43 -10.94
C PHE A 195 19.20 9.17 -10.11
N THR A 196 20.48 8.90 -9.85
CA THR A 196 20.96 7.71 -9.13
C THR A 196 20.60 7.75 -7.65
N LEU A 197 20.48 8.94 -7.04
CA LEU A 197 20.16 9.08 -5.62
C LEU A 197 18.68 8.85 -5.31
N PHE A 198 17.77 9.09 -6.26
CA PHE A 198 16.34 9.06 -5.97
C PHE A 198 15.75 7.65 -6.10
N TRP A 199 16.23 6.87 -7.08
CA TRP A 199 15.60 5.58 -7.43
C TRP A 199 16.20 4.36 -6.72
N CYS A 200 17.41 4.47 -6.15
CA CYS A 200 17.99 3.43 -5.30
C CYS A 200 17.50 3.52 -3.84
N CYS A 201 16.87 4.65 -3.48
CA CYS A 201 16.43 4.98 -2.13
C CYS A 201 14.94 4.75 -1.86
N ASP A 202 14.12 4.72 -2.92
CA ASP A 202 12.65 4.57 -2.82
C ASP A 202 12.13 3.16 -3.18
N LEU A 203 13.00 2.14 -3.25
CA LEU A 203 12.63 0.75 -3.61
C LEU A 203 13.14 -0.27 -2.59
#